data_AF-A0A7S7FZH2-F1
#
_entry.id   AF-A0A7S7FZH2-F1
#
_cell.length_a   1.000
_cell.length_b   1.000
_cell.length_c   1.000
_cell.angle_alpha   90.00
_cell.angle_beta   90.00
_cell.angle_gamma   90.00
#
_symmetry.space_group_name_H-M   'P 1'
#
loop_
_entity.id
_entity.type
_entity.pdbx_description
1 polymer ?
#
loop_
_entity_poly.entity_id
_entity_poly.type
_entity_poly.pdbx_seq_one_letter_code
_entity_poly.pdbx_strand_id
1 'polypeptide(L)'
;MYWIAFYSCFAKYNSLRTVSILYALFEGILLGSAFVVMDVNNFILLPVFMFALICVCFIFVLMNVLYSFNIIKVNSRLLTFLIILTVFVFSTWTINIFMDNTVLSTLAIFGTIVLASLNLVQNFQEVEYLTRLKLDKKYEWPLAFSFHIIFISLFTDFLLLLLEYTRIRDKRI
;
A
#
# COMPACT_ATOMS: atom_id res chain seq x y z
N MET A 1 2.43 -4.56 6.67
CA MET A 1 3.09 -4.37 7.99
C MET A 1 4.56 -4.78 8.03
N TYR A 2 5.00 -5.87 7.38
CA TYR A 2 6.43 -6.24 7.28
C TYR A 2 7.29 -5.23 6.51
N TRP A 3 6.69 -4.48 5.59
CA TRP A 3 7.41 -3.66 4.63
C TRP A 3 8.07 -2.37 5.16
N ILE A 4 7.53 -1.77 6.23
CA ILE A 4 8.03 -0.48 6.76
C ILE A 4 9.32 -0.68 7.59
N ALA A 5 9.41 -1.78 8.34
CA ALA A 5 10.65 -2.19 9.02
C ALA A 5 11.69 -2.74 8.04
N PHE A 6 11.25 -3.30 6.91
CA PHE A 6 12.13 -3.71 5.82
C PHE A 6 12.76 -2.51 5.10
N TYR A 7 11.99 -1.42 4.92
CA TYR A 7 12.43 -0.18 4.28
C TYR A 7 13.61 0.51 4.98
N SER A 8 13.56 0.64 6.31
CA SER A 8 14.62 1.29 7.09
C SER A 8 15.94 0.50 7.11
N CYS A 9 15.87 -0.82 6.93
CA CYS A 9 17.05 -1.70 6.90
C CYS A 9 17.81 -1.60 5.56
N PHE A 10 17.10 -1.37 4.45
CA PHE A 10 17.69 -1.44 3.12
C PHE A 10 18.36 -0.15 2.63
N ALA A 11 18.08 1.01 3.21
CA ALA A 11 18.65 2.31 2.80
C ALA A 11 20.19 2.39 2.82
N LYS A 12 20.88 1.40 3.42
CA LYS A 12 22.34 1.41 3.61
C LYS A 12 23.14 0.61 2.55
N TYR A 13 22.49 -0.03 1.57
CA TYR A 13 23.16 -0.98 0.68
C TYR A 13 23.36 -0.50 -0.77
N ASN A 14 24.59 -0.60 -1.28
CA ASN A 14 24.94 -0.34 -2.68
C ASN A 14 24.30 -1.34 -3.69
N SER A 15 23.66 -2.41 -3.19
CA SER A 15 23.04 -3.51 -3.97
C SER A 15 21.51 -3.38 -4.11
N LEU A 16 20.93 -2.24 -3.70
CA LEU A 16 19.49 -2.01 -3.67
C LEU A 16 18.79 -2.25 -5.02
N ARG A 17 19.43 -1.88 -6.14
CA ARG A 17 18.86 -2.08 -7.49
C ARG A 17 18.49 -3.53 -7.75
N THR A 18 19.41 -4.46 -7.51
CA THR A 18 19.21 -5.88 -7.78
C THR A 18 18.14 -6.45 -6.85
N VAL A 19 18.15 -6.05 -5.58
CA VAL A 19 17.17 -6.49 -4.59
C VAL A 19 15.77 -6.01 -4.97
N SER A 20 15.60 -4.75 -5.36
CA SER A 20 14.30 -4.20 -5.76
C SER A 20 13.72 -4.91 -6.97
N ILE A 21 14.55 -5.24 -7.97
CA ILE A 21 14.10 -5.96 -9.17
C ILE A 21 13.71 -7.40 -8.84
N LEU A 22 14.55 -8.13 -8.09
CA LEU A 22 14.24 -9.49 -7.67
C LEU A 22 12.97 -9.53 -6.83
N TYR A 23 12.85 -8.61 -5.87
CA TYR A 23 11.67 -8.47 -5.05
C TYR A 23 10.41 -8.27 -5.88
N ALA A 24 10.41 -7.33 -6.82
CA ALA A 24 9.27 -7.06 -7.69
C ALA A 24 8.87 -8.27 -8.54
N LEU A 25 9.85 -9.04 -9.03
CA LEU A 25 9.59 -10.27 -9.76
C LEU A 25 8.94 -11.34 -8.89
N PHE A 26 9.50 -11.58 -7.70
CA PHE A 26 8.96 -12.57 -6.76
C PHE A 26 7.54 -12.20 -6.30
N GLU A 27 7.30 -10.94 -5.97
CA GLU A 27 5.99 -10.42 -5.61
C GLU A 27 4.98 -10.57 -6.74
N GLY A 28 5.34 -10.20 -7.97
CA GLY A 28 4.46 -10.36 -9.12
C GLY A 28 4.07 -11.82 -9.37
N ILE A 29 5.02 -12.75 -9.22
CA ILE A 29 4.75 -14.19 -9.37
C ILE A 29 3.87 -14.70 -8.23
N LEU A 30 4.14 -14.31 -6.98
CA LEU A 30 3.36 -14.75 -5.82
C LEU A 30 1.91 -14.24 -5.89
N LEU A 31 1.71 -12.95 -6.18
CA LEU A 31 0.37 -12.38 -6.36
C LEU A 31 -0.33 -13.03 -7.56
N GLY A 32 0.34 -13.13 -8.71
CA GLY A 32 -0.24 -13.74 -9.91
C GLY A 32 -0.67 -15.19 -9.69
N SER A 33 0.17 -15.99 -9.03
CA SER A 33 -0.15 -17.39 -8.70
C SER A 33 -1.29 -17.52 -7.69
N ALA A 34 -1.32 -16.69 -6.65
CA ALA A 34 -2.43 -16.64 -5.71
C ALA A 34 -3.76 -16.35 -6.42
N PHE A 35 -3.74 -15.46 -7.43
CA PHE A 35 -4.93 -15.11 -8.20
C PHE A 35 -5.39 -16.22 -9.13
N VAL A 36 -4.48 -16.93 -9.80
CA VAL A 36 -4.87 -18.09 -10.62
C VAL A 36 -5.58 -19.14 -9.76
N VAL A 37 -5.11 -19.39 -8.54
CA VAL A 37 -5.76 -20.34 -7.62
C VAL A 37 -7.15 -19.85 -7.20
N MET A 38 -7.32 -18.54 -6.99
CA MET A 38 -8.63 -17.96 -6.62
C MET A 38 -9.62 -17.93 -7.79
N ASP A 39 -9.17 -17.61 -9.01
CA ASP A 39 -10.00 -17.43 -10.20
C ASP A 39 -10.59 -18.76 -10.71
N VAL A 40 -9.86 -19.87 -10.55
CA VAL A 40 -10.36 -21.22 -10.86
C VAL A 40 -11.69 -21.53 -10.17
N ASN A 41 -11.97 -20.90 -9.03
CA ASN A 41 -13.21 -21.11 -8.29
C ASN A 41 -14.29 -20.04 -8.56
N ASN A 42 -13.99 -18.87 -9.13
CA ASN A 42 -14.92 -17.74 -9.22
C ASN A 42 -14.64 -16.80 -10.41
N PHE A 43 -15.41 -16.91 -11.51
CA PHE A 43 -15.33 -16.04 -12.71
C PHE A 43 -15.55 -14.52 -12.47
N ILE A 44 -15.94 -14.10 -11.26
CA ILE A 44 -16.20 -12.70 -10.89
C ILE A 44 -14.92 -11.93 -10.54
N LEU A 45 -13.79 -12.63 -10.42
CA LEU A 45 -12.54 -12.04 -9.93
C LEU A 45 -11.89 -11.07 -10.93
N LEU A 46 -11.94 -11.34 -12.24
CA LEU A 46 -11.31 -10.47 -13.27
C LEU A 46 -11.78 -9.00 -13.24
N PRO A 47 -13.10 -8.69 -13.20
CA PRO A 47 -13.57 -7.31 -13.03
C PRO A 47 -13.12 -6.65 -11.72
N VAL A 48 -13.07 -7.41 -10.63
CA VAL A 48 -12.65 -6.91 -9.30
C VAL A 48 -11.19 -6.47 -9.34
N PHE A 49 -10.33 -7.24 -10.00
CA PHE A 49 -8.92 -6.88 -10.19
C PHE A 49 -8.73 -5.59 -10.97
N MET A 50 -9.43 -5.47 -12.11
CA MET A 50 -9.34 -4.27 -12.94
C MET A 50 -9.82 -3.04 -12.17
N PHE A 51 -10.89 -3.18 -11.38
CA PHE A 51 -11.37 -2.10 -10.53
C PHE A 51 -10.37 -1.73 -9.42
N ALA A 52 -9.74 -2.71 -8.77
CA ALA A 52 -8.70 -2.46 -7.78
C ALA A 52 -7.51 -1.69 -8.37
N LEU A 53 -7.04 -2.06 -9.57
CA LEU A 53 -5.98 -1.33 -10.29
C LEU A 53 -6.39 0.12 -10.58
N ILE A 54 -7.62 0.33 -11.04
CA ILE A 54 -8.16 1.67 -11.30
C ILE A 54 -8.17 2.50 -10.00
N CYS A 55 -8.58 1.92 -8.88
CA CYS A 55 -8.57 2.60 -7.58
C CYS A 55 -7.17 3.02 -7.14
N VAL A 56 -6.16 2.15 -7.33
CA VAL A 56 -4.77 2.48 -7.01
C VAL A 56 -4.27 3.63 -7.88
N CYS A 57 -4.49 3.57 -9.19
CA CYS A 57 -4.14 4.65 -10.11
C CYS A 57 -4.83 5.96 -9.74
N PHE A 58 -6.13 5.88 -9.43
CA PHE A 58 -6.92 7.05 -9.04
C PHE A 58 -6.38 7.69 -7.75
N ILE A 59 -6.09 6.90 -6.72
CA ILE A 59 -5.55 7.41 -5.45
C ILE A 59 -4.15 7.98 -5.63
N PHE A 60 -3.32 7.34 -6.44
CA PHE A 60 -2.00 7.89 -6.74
C PHE A 60 -2.09 9.26 -7.40
N VAL A 61 -2.93 9.41 -8.44
CA VAL A 61 -3.14 10.69 -9.11
C VAL A 61 -3.75 11.72 -8.16
N LEU A 62 -4.77 11.33 -7.40
CA LEU A 62 -5.45 12.19 -6.44
C LEU A 62 -4.46 12.71 -5.38
N MET A 63 -3.67 11.83 -4.76
CA MET A 63 -2.69 12.23 -3.76
C MET A 63 -1.58 13.09 -4.35
N ASN A 64 -1.13 12.81 -5.58
CA ASN A 64 -0.17 13.64 -6.28
C ASN A 64 -0.71 15.06 -6.53
N VAL A 65 -1.97 15.17 -6.95
CA VAL A 65 -2.65 16.47 -7.15
C VAL A 65 -2.81 17.21 -5.83
N LEU A 66 -3.27 16.55 -4.76
CA LEU A 66 -3.42 17.15 -3.43
C LEU A 66 -2.08 17.64 -2.86
N TYR A 67 -1.00 16.88 -3.11
CA TYR A 67 0.34 17.28 -2.75
C TYR A 67 0.82 18.49 -3.56
N SER A 68 0.63 18.47 -4.88
CA SER A 68 1.03 19.56 -5.79
C SER A 68 0.36 20.90 -5.45
N PHE A 69 -0.89 20.88 -5.00
CA PHE A 69 -1.60 22.07 -4.53
C PHE A 69 -1.18 22.53 -3.13
N ASN A 70 -0.19 21.90 -2.49
CA ASN A 70 0.26 22.19 -1.11
C ASN A 70 -0.87 22.09 -0.06
N ILE A 71 -1.96 21.36 -0.36
CA ILE A 71 -3.08 21.18 0.58
C ILE A 71 -2.64 20.28 1.74
N ILE A 72 -1.83 19.27 1.45
CA ILE A 72 -1.29 18.34 2.45
C ILE A 72 0.21 18.60 2.59
N LYS A 73 0.62 19.13 3.75
CA LYS A 73 2.03 19.33 4.09
C LYS A 73 2.45 18.30 5.14
N VAL A 74 3.52 17.55 4.89
CA VAL A 74 4.05 16.60 5.88
C VAL A 74 4.71 17.40 6.99
N ASN A 75 3.99 17.55 8.10
CA ASN A 75 4.51 18.17 9.32
C ASN A 75 4.75 17.09 10.39
N SER A 76 5.45 17.43 11.46
CA SER A 76 5.68 16.52 12.60
C SER A 76 4.37 15.93 13.15
N ARG A 77 3.28 16.71 13.12
CA ARG A 77 1.92 16.26 13.48
C ARG A 77 1.39 15.13 12.61
N LEU A 78 1.66 15.17 11.30
CA LEU A 78 1.24 14.12 10.36
C LEU A 78 2.04 12.84 10.61
N LEU A 79 3.32 12.96 10.94
CA LEU A 79 4.16 11.82 11.30
C LEU A 79 3.69 11.15 12.60
N THR A 80 3.38 11.94 13.65
CA THR A 80 2.79 11.40 14.88
C THR A 80 1.44 10.73 14.62
N PHE A 81 0.59 11.36 13.79
CA PHE A 81 -0.69 10.79 13.40
C PHE A 81 -0.53 9.45 12.66
N LEU A 82 0.43 9.36 11.73
CA LEU A 82 0.77 8.12 11.04
C LEU A 82 1.20 7.02 12.00
N ILE A 83 2.05 7.32 12.98
CA ILE A 83 2.48 6.34 13.99
C ILE A 83 1.27 5.83 14.79
N ILE A 84 0.43 6.73 15.29
CA ILE A 84 -0.78 6.38 16.05
C ILE A 84 -1.71 5.52 15.20
N LEU A 85 -1.96 5.93 13.96
CA LEU A 85 -2.82 5.21 13.04
C LEU A 85 -2.24 3.84 12.69
N THR A 86 -0.91 3.72 12.59
CA THR A 86 -0.23 2.42 12.35
C THR A 86 -0.44 1.48 13.53
N VAL A 87 -0.30 1.96 14.76
CA VAL A 87 -0.54 1.16 15.98
C VAL A 87 -2.02 0.74 16.05
N PHE A 88 -2.94 1.64 15.72
CA PHE A 88 -4.37 1.35 15.70
C PHE A 88 -4.76 0.31 14.65
N VAL A 89 -4.23 0.43 13.44
CA VAL A 89 -4.46 -0.55 12.38
C VAL A 89 -3.85 -1.90 12.75
N PHE A 90 -2.68 -1.91 13.39
CA PHE A 90 -2.10 -3.16 13.86
C PHE A 90 -2.97 -3.84 14.93
N SER A 91 -3.45 -3.08 15.92
CA SER A 91 -4.29 -3.65 16.97
C SER A 91 -5.63 -4.18 16.43
N THR A 92 -6.23 -3.50 15.46
CA THR A 92 -7.46 -3.98 14.82
C THR A 92 -7.23 -5.26 14.01
N TRP A 93 -6.11 -5.37 13.29
CA TRP A 93 -5.72 -6.61 12.59
C TRP A 93 -5.51 -7.77 13.56
N THR A 94 -4.80 -7.57 14.67
CA THR A 94 -4.56 -8.65 15.64
C THR A 94 -5.85 -9.11 16.30
N ILE A 95 -6.74 -8.18 16.68
CA ILE A 95 -8.05 -8.54 17.24
C ILE A 95 -8.91 -9.29 16.22
N ASN A 96 -8.87 -8.87 14.94
CA ASN A 96 -9.66 -9.52 13.89
C ASN A 96 -9.25 -10.98 13.66
N ILE A 97 -7.97 -11.33 13.84
CA ILE A 97 -7.50 -12.73 13.75
C ILE A 97 -8.19 -13.62 14.79
N PHE A 98 -8.53 -13.08 15.98
CA PHE A 98 -9.18 -13.84 17.05
C PHE A 98 -10.70 -13.80 17.00
N MET A 99 -11.30 -12.72 16.49
CA MET A 99 -12.76 -12.50 16.53
C MET A 99 -13.49 -12.77 15.21
N ASP A 100 -12.76 -12.91 14.09
CA ASP A 100 -13.30 -13.12 12.73
C ASP A 100 -14.54 -12.24 12.41
N ASN A 101 -14.42 -10.93 12.72
CA ASN A 101 -15.52 -10.00 12.60
C ASN A 101 -15.40 -9.17 11.31
N THR A 102 -16.32 -9.40 10.38
CA THR A 102 -16.41 -8.71 9.08
C THR A 102 -16.36 -7.18 9.16
N VAL A 103 -16.97 -6.57 10.19
CA VAL A 103 -16.98 -5.11 10.38
C VAL A 103 -15.58 -4.62 10.80
N LEU A 104 -14.93 -5.35 11.70
CA LEU A 104 -13.59 -5.01 12.17
C LEU A 104 -12.54 -5.19 11.07
N SER A 105 -12.68 -6.25 10.26
CA SER A 105 -11.89 -6.48 9.05
C SER A 105 -11.98 -5.29 8.09
N THR A 106 -13.21 -4.85 7.78
CA THR A 106 -13.43 -3.72 6.87
C THR A 106 -12.81 -2.42 7.40
N LEU A 107 -12.94 -2.15 8.71
CA LEU A 107 -12.32 -0.98 9.34
C LEU A 107 -10.79 -1.05 9.30
N ALA A 108 -10.20 -2.22 9.55
CA ALA A 108 -8.76 -2.42 9.51
C ALA A 108 -8.22 -2.19 8.09
N ILE A 109 -8.89 -2.70 7.06
CA ILE A 109 -8.52 -2.50 5.65
C ILE A 109 -8.66 -1.03 5.24
N PHE A 110 -9.74 -0.35 5.66
CA PHE A 110 -9.87 1.08 5.39
C PHE A 110 -8.73 1.88 6.04
N GLY A 111 -8.36 1.50 7.26
CA GLY A 111 -7.21 2.08 7.96
C GLY A 111 -5.88 1.85 7.23
N THR A 112 -5.62 0.64 6.68
CA THR A 112 -4.40 0.37 5.89
C THR A 112 -4.36 1.19 4.61
N ILE A 113 -5.48 1.37 3.92
CA ILE A 113 -5.58 2.22 2.71
C ILE A 113 -5.24 3.67 3.05
N VAL A 114 -5.81 4.21 4.13
CA VAL A 114 -5.52 5.59 4.57
C VAL A 114 -4.04 5.73 4.92
N LEU A 115 -3.47 4.79 5.67
CA LEU A 115 -2.03 4.78 5.99
C LEU A 115 -1.16 4.77 4.74
N ALA A 116 -1.44 3.87 3.80
CA ALA A 116 -0.67 3.74 2.57
C ALA A 116 -0.77 5.01 1.70
N SER A 117 -1.95 5.64 1.65
CA SER A 117 -2.15 6.90 0.94
C SER A 117 -1.39 8.07 1.57
N LEU A 118 -1.31 8.14 2.90
CA LEU A 118 -0.52 9.15 3.60
C LEU A 118 0.99 8.91 3.43
N ASN A 119 1.42 7.64 3.36
CA ASN A 119 2.81 7.30 3.04
C ASN A 119 3.20 7.70 1.60
N LEU A 120 2.26 7.68 0.64
CA LEU A 120 2.53 8.27 -0.69
C LEU A 120 2.90 9.74 -0.59
N VAL A 121 2.20 10.51 0.25
CA VAL A 121 2.49 11.93 0.47
C VAL A 121 3.89 12.13 1.04
N GLN A 122 4.31 11.27 1.98
CA GLN A 122 5.68 11.29 2.50
C GLN A 122 6.71 11.01 1.41
N ASN A 123 6.47 10.01 0.56
CA ASN A 123 7.37 9.72 -0.55
C ASN A 123 7.42 10.87 -1.56
N PHE A 124 6.31 11.57 -1.84
CA PHE A 124 6.33 12.76 -2.71
C PHE A 124 7.20 13.88 -2.13
N GLN A 125 7.14 14.10 -0.82
CA GLN A 125 8.02 15.04 -0.15
C GLN A 125 9.49 14.61 -0.21
N GLU A 126 9.77 13.32 -0.06
CA GLU A 126 11.13 12.79 -0.20
C GLU A 126 11.66 12.97 -1.63
N VAL A 127 10.85 12.70 -2.66
CA VAL A 127 11.18 13.00 -4.07
C VAL A 127 11.50 14.49 -4.26
N GLU A 128 10.65 15.37 -3.74
CA GLU A 128 10.84 16.81 -3.86
C GLU A 128 12.12 17.28 -3.13
N TYR A 129 12.41 16.71 -1.96
CA TYR A 129 13.63 16.99 -1.22
C TYR A 129 14.88 16.53 -1.98
N LEU A 130 14.89 15.31 -2.52
CA LEU A 130 16.00 14.75 -3.29
C LEU A 130 16.26 15.52 -4.58
N THR A 131 15.21 15.92 -5.29
CA THR A 131 15.30 16.72 -6.52
C THR A 131 15.80 18.14 -6.25
N ARG A 132 15.32 18.80 -5.18
CA ARG A 132 15.81 20.12 -4.76
C ARG A 132 17.30 20.10 -4.38
N LEU A 133 17.76 19.04 -3.73
CA LEU A 133 19.16 18.89 -3.32
C LEU A 133 20.08 18.37 -4.43
N LYS A 134 19.55 18.03 -5.62
CA LYS A 134 20.31 17.45 -6.74
C LYS A 134 21.17 16.26 -6.29
N LEU A 135 20.63 15.41 -5.41
CA LEU A 135 21.34 14.26 -4.87
C LEU A 135 21.65 13.22 -5.96
N ASP A 136 22.74 12.46 -5.73
CA ASP A 136 23.28 11.49 -6.68
C ASP A 136 22.29 10.35 -6.98
N LYS A 137 22.39 9.72 -8.16
CA LYS A 137 21.45 8.69 -8.68
C LYS A 137 21.27 7.46 -7.78
N LYS A 138 22.12 7.31 -6.77
CA LYS A 138 22.08 6.22 -5.78
C LYS A 138 20.79 6.21 -4.95
N TYR A 139 20.15 7.37 -4.79
CA TYR A 139 18.91 7.50 -4.00
C TYR A 139 17.62 7.24 -4.80
N GLU A 140 17.69 7.10 -6.13
CA GLU A 140 16.53 6.83 -6.98
C GLU A 140 15.96 5.42 -6.73
N TRP A 141 16.82 4.42 -6.55
CA TRP A 141 16.41 3.03 -6.36
C TRP A 141 15.68 2.76 -5.05
N PRO A 142 16.18 3.21 -3.87
CA PRO A 142 15.44 3.12 -2.61
C PRO A 142 14.06 3.76 -2.71
N LEU A 143 13.97 4.94 -3.31
CA LEU A 143 12.74 5.70 -3.42
C LEU A 143 11.71 5.01 -4.33
N ALA A 144 12.15 4.54 -5.50
CA ALA A 144 11.30 3.77 -6.41
C ALA A 144 10.79 2.48 -5.75
N PHE A 145 11.63 1.85 -4.93
CA PHE A 145 11.26 0.67 -4.16
C PHE A 145 10.19 0.96 -3.10
N SER A 146 10.27 2.11 -2.40
CA SER A 146 9.22 2.54 -1.46
C SER A 146 7.88 2.70 -2.16
N PHE A 147 7.86 3.36 -3.33
CA PHE A 147 6.64 3.51 -4.12
C PHE A 147 6.06 2.15 -4.53
N HIS A 148 6.91 1.25 -5.01
CA HIS A 148 6.50 -0.10 -5.42
C HIS A 148 5.79 -0.87 -4.29
N ILE A 149 6.38 -0.89 -3.10
CA ILE A 149 5.81 -1.52 -1.91
C ILE A 149 4.43 -0.93 -1.58
N ILE A 150 4.31 0.41 -1.61
CA ILE A 150 3.05 1.07 -1.30
C ILE A 150 1.99 0.74 -2.34
N PHE A 151 2.34 0.67 -3.62
CA PHE A 151 1.41 0.30 -4.68
C PHE A 151 0.90 -1.13 -4.52
N ILE A 152 1.78 -2.08 -4.23
CA ILE A 152 1.38 -3.46 -3.93
C ILE A 152 0.43 -3.51 -2.73
N SER A 153 0.77 -2.79 -1.65
CA SER A 153 -0.07 -2.74 -0.45
C SER A 153 -1.44 -2.19 -0.78
N LEU A 154 -1.53 -1.02 -1.43
CA LEU A 154 -2.79 -0.41 -1.84
C LEU A 154 -3.60 -1.35 -2.73
N PHE A 155 -2.96 -1.97 -3.72
CA PHE A 155 -3.63 -2.92 -4.60
C PHE A 155 -4.24 -4.09 -3.83
N THR A 156 -3.46 -4.69 -2.93
CA THR A 156 -3.91 -5.80 -2.08
C THR A 156 -5.02 -5.36 -1.13
N ASP A 157 -4.90 -4.19 -0.50
CA ASP A 157 -5.91 -3.64 0.40
C ASP A 157 -7.23 -3.36 -0.34
N PHE A 158 -7.19 -2.79 -1.55
CA PHE A 158 -8.39 -2.59 -2.38
C PHE A 158 -9.04 -3.90 -2.78
N LEU A 159 -8.23 -4.87 -3.19
CA LEU A 159 -8.71 -6.19 -3.53
C LEU A 159 -9.41 -6.84 -2.33
N LEU A 160 -8.78 -6.80 -1.14
CA LEU A 160 -9.34 -7.38 0.08
C LEU A 160 -10.64 -6.69 0.51
N LEU A 161 -10.71 -5.36 0.34
CA LEU A 161 -11.92 -4.57 0.57
C LEU A 161 -13.06 -4.97 -0.38
N LEU A 162 -12.77 -5.14 -1.67
CA LEU A 162 -13.76 -5.56 -2.66
C LEU A 162 -14.24 -7.00 -2.42
N LEU A 163 -13.32 -7.91 -2.06
CA LEU A 163 -13.67 -9.29 -1.72
C LEU A 163 -14.57 -9.34 -0.49
N GLU A 164 -14.23 -8.62 0.58
CA GLU A 164 -15.06 -8.58 1.78
C GLU A 164 -16.43 -7.97 1.49
N TYR A 165 -16.49 -6.93 0.65
CA TYR A 165 -17.76 -6.37 0.19
C TYR A 165 -18.62 -7.38 -0.59
N THR A 166 -18.02 -8.18 -1.49
CA THR A 166 -18.74 -9.24 -2.21
C THR A 166 -19.25 -10.33 -1.27
N ARG A 167 -18.45 -10.73 -0.26
CA ARG A 167 -18.86 -11.70 0.76
C ARG A 167 -20.04 -11.20 1.60
N ILE A 168 -20.04 -9.93 2.00
CA ILE A 168 -21.15 -9.33 2.76
C ILE A 168 -22.43 -9.25 1.92
N ARG A 169 -22.30 -8.99 0.61
CA ARG A 169 -23.46 -8.98 -0.31
C ARG A 169 -24.12 -10.35 -0.38
N ASP A 170 -23.33 -11.42 -0.50
CA ASP A 170 -23.83 -12.79 -0.63
C ASP A 170 -24.60 -13.27 0.61
N LYS A 171 -24.17 -12.89 1.82
CA LYS A 171 -24.88 -13.18 3.08
C LYS A 171 -26.23 -12.44 3.26
N ARG A 172 -26.55 -11.46 2.40
CA ARG A 172 -27.79 -10.66 2.49
C ARG A 172 -28.87 -11.09 1.50
N ILE A 173 -28.60 -12.07 0.65
CA ILE A 173 -29.57 -12.72 -0.26
C ILE A 173 -29.98 -14.04 0.38
#